data_AF-A0A948D0V9-F1
#
_entry.id   AF-A0A948D0V9-F1
#
_cell.length_a   1.000
_cell.length_b   1.000
_cell.length_c   1.000
_cell.angle_alpha   90.00
_cell.angle_beta   90.00
_cell.angle_gamma   90.00
#
_symmetry.space_group_name_H-M   'P 1'
#
loop_
_entity.id
_entity.type
_entity.pdbx_description
1 polymer ?
#
loop_
_entity_poly.entity_id
_entity_poly.type
_entity_poly.pdbx_seq_one_letter_code
_entity_poly.pdbx_strand_id
1 'polypeptide(L)'
;MKFYEHKQVIKRNLLAILIISILVGAAAFLFSYYSPTKYKTSISFAVNRINKQETADYQFDGYYAIQASDLFSQTVVSWFYTPSVLMEIYDLAEVEPNITTLERFTNRFKTKKYSSQNIVVIFQERDHTTAEKISQSIISTVQERGAELNRTSDQKALFEIVGSTPVIVEQKPMLILNTVVGLVVGLFLSLGLIYFIRYLRTE
;
A
#
# COMPACT_ATOMS: atom_id res chain seq x y z
N MET A 1 -5.82 -46.67 -4.20
CA MET A 1 -6.69 -46.69 -3.00
C MET A 1 -8.14 -46.56 -3.42
N LYS A 2 -9.04 -47.35 -2.83
CA LYS A 2 -10.48 -47.26 -3.12
C LYS A 2 -11.13 -46.17 -2.25
N PHE A 3 -12.19 -45.53 -2.73
CA PHE A 3 -12.90 -44.43 -2.03
C PHE A 3 -13.31 -44.77 -0.58
N TYR A 4 -13.58 -46.05 -0.30
CA TYR A 4 -13.93 -46.55 1.03
C TYR A 4 -12.77 -46.50 2.04
N GLU A 5 -11.53 -46.68 1.58
CA GLU A 5 -10.34 -46.64 2.45
C GLU A 5 -10.08 -45.24 2.98
N HIS A 6 -10.33 -44.20 2.16
CA HIS A 6 -10.21 -42.80 2.58
C HIS A 6 -11.22 -42.44 3.67
N LYS A 7 -12.48 -42.88 3.55
CA LYS A 7 -13.52 -42.67 4.57
C LYS A 7 -13.14 -43.29 5.91
N GLN A 8 -12.53 -44.48 5.90
CA GLN A 8 -12.15 -45.18 7.11
C GLN A 8 -10.97 -44.52 7.83
N VAL A 9 -10.00 -44.00 7.08
CA VAL A 9 -8.86 -43.23 7.62
C VAL A 9 -9.32 -41.93 8.27
N ILE A 10 -10.24 -41.21 7.62
CA ILE A 10 -10.80 -39.97 8.16
C ILE A 10 -11.59 -40.24 9.43
N LYS A 11 -12.47 -41.26 9.43
CA LYS A 11 -13.24 -41.62 10.63
C LYS A 11 -12.35 -42.01 11.81
N ARG A 12 -11.26 -42.75 11.57
CA ARG A 12 -10.35 -43.19 12.64
C ARG A 12 -9.56 -42.04 13.26
N ASN A 13 -9.27 -41.00 12.49
CA ASN A 13 -8.46 -39.85 12.93
C ASN A 13 -9.28 -38.56 13.07
N LEU A 14 -10.61 -38.65 13.11
CA LEU A 14 -11.51 -37.49 13.08
C LEU A 14 -11.25 -36.54 14.25
N LEU A 15 -10.95 -37.08 15.43
CA LEU A 15 -10.64 -36.30 16.62
C LEU A 15 -9.31 -35.53 16.44
N ALA A 16 -8.29 -36.15 15.86
CA ALA A 16 -7.03 -35.47 15.55
C ALA A 16 -7.21 -34.37 14.49
N ILE A 17 -8.02 -34.63 13.45
CA ILE A 17 -8.38 -33.63 12.42
C ILE A 17 -9.04 -32.41 13.07
N LEU A 18 -10.04 -32.63 13.92
CA LEU A 18 -10.76 -31.56 14.61
C LEU A 18 -9.84 -30.76 15.54
N ILE A 19 -9.02 -31.43 16.36
CA ILE A 19 -8.09 -30.74 17.27
C ILE A 19 -7.12 -29.87 16.50
N ILE A 20 -6.45 -30.41 15.47
CA ILE A 20 -5.48 -29.64 14.67
C ILE A 20 -6.16 -28.46 13.99
N SER A 21 -7.35 -28.68 13.41
CA SER A 21 -8.10 -27.62 12.75
C SER A 21 -8.46 -26.50 13.73
N ILE A 22 -8.97 -26.84 14.91
CA ILE A 22 -9.31 -25.88 15.97
C ILE A 22 -8.06 -25.14 16.46
N LEU A 23 -6.93 -25.82 16.65
CA LEU A 23 -5.68 -25.19 17.07
C LEU A 23 -5.18 -24.17 16.04
N VAL A 24 -5.21 -24.51 14.74
CA VAL A 24 -4.83 -23.56 13.68
C VAL A 24 -5.82 -22.40 13.59
N GLY A 25 -7.13 -22.67 13.72
CA GLY A 25 -8.16 -21.63 13.77
C GLY A 25 -7.99 -20.68 14.97
N ALA A 26 -7.69 -21.22 16.16
CA ALA A 26 -7.43 -20.46 17.38
C ALA A 26 -6.14 -19.63 17.25
N ALA A 27 -5.09 -20.19 16.66
CA ALA A 27 -3.86 -19.45 16.37
C ALA A 27 -4.12 -18.29 15.39
N ALA A 28 -4.91 -18.51 14.34
CA ALA A 28 -5.30 -17.46 13.39
C ALA A 28 -6.16 -16.37 14.06
N PHE A 29 -7.08 -16.75 14.96
CA PHE A 29 -7.86 -15.82 15.76
C PHE A 29 -6.96 -14.94 16.64
N LEU A 30 -6.07 -15.56 17.42
CA LEU A 30 -5.14 -14.84 18.31
C LEU A 30 -4.24 -13.90 17.49
N PHE A 31 -3.68 -14.37 16.39
CA PHE A 31 -2.87 -13.56 15.49
C PHE A 31 -3.64 -12.35 14.96
N SER A 32 -4.89 -12.56 14.52
CA SER A 32 -5.74 -11.47 14.02
C SER A 32 -6.17 -10.50 15.13
N TYR A 33 -6.33 -10.97 16.36
CA TYR A 33 -6.70 -10.15 17.52
C TYR A 33 -5.56 -9.25 17.99
N TYR A 34 -4.32 -9.75 17.97
CA TYR A 34 -3.14 -8.97 18.32
C TYR A 34 -2.55 -8.17 17.14
N SER A 35 -3.06 -8.37 15.92
CA SER A 35 -2.64 -7.59 14.77
C SER A 35 -3.08 -6.13 14.94
N PRO A 36 -2.15 -5.15 14.84
CA PRO A 36 -2.50 -3.75 15.05
C PRO A 36 -3.42 -3.24 13.93
N THR A 37 -4.36 -2.38 14.31
CA THR A 37 -5.12 -1.57 13.36
C THR A 37 -4.17 -0.72 12.53
N LYS A 38 -4.46 -0.58 11.24
CA LYS A 38 -3.71 0.29 10.33
C LYS A 38 -4.64 1.33 9.73
N TYR A 39 -4.15 2.54 9.55
CA TYR A 39 -4.83 3.62 8.86
C TYR A 39 -4.23 3.71 7.47
N LYS A 40 -5.03 3.34 6.47
CA LYS A 40 -4.64 3.44 5.06
C LYS A 40 -5.06 4.81 4.56
N THR A 41 -4.09 5.57 4.09
CA THR A 41 -4.30 6.95 3.65
C THR A 41 -4.05 7.06 2.16
N SER A 42 -4.88 7.85 1.49
CA SER A 42 -4.78 8.17 0.08
C SER A 42 -4.81 9.68 -0.12
N ILE A 43 -3.83 10.21 -0.83
CA ILE A 43 -3.75 11.63 -1.21
C ILE A 43 -3.74 11.69 -2.73
N SER A 44 -4.56 12.57 -3.30
CA SER A 44 -4.55 12.83 -4.74
C SER A 44 -3.91 14.18 -5.00
N PHE A 45 -3.13 14.26 -6.07
CA PHE A 45 -2.50 15.47 -6.54
C PHE A 45 -2.97 15.75 -7.95
N ALA A 46 -3.46 16.97 -8.16
CA ALA A 46 -3.77 17.51 -9.47
C ALA A 46 -2.58 18.34 -9.97
N VAL A 47 -2.15 18.11 -11.20
CA VAL A 47 -1.15 18.95 -11.89
C VAL A 47 -1.89 19.86 -12.87
N ASN A 48 -1.96 21.14 -12.53
CA ASN A 48 -2.66 22.15 -13.31
C ASN A 48 -1.66 22.99 -14.09
N ARG A 49 -1.96 23.30 -15.36
CA ARG A 49 -1.20 24.29 -16.12
C ARG A 49 -1.81 25.67 -15.83
N ILE A 50 -1.00 26.59 -15.31
CA ILE A 50 -1.47 27.92 -14.89
C ILE A 50 -1.05 29.05 -15.85
N ASN A 51 -0.14 28.77 -16.79
CA ASN A 51 0.24 29.73 -17.85
C ASN A 51 0.21 29.07 -19.23
N LYS A 52 -0.42 29.77 -20.20
CA LYS A 52 -0.43 29.42 -21.62
C LYS A 52 0.31 30.52 -22.38
N GLN A 53 1.26 30.13 -23.22
CA GLN A 53 1.93 31.10 -24.09
C GLN A 53 1.06 31.26 -25.34
N GLU A 54 0.39 32.41 -25.46
CA GLU A 54 -0.41 32.71 -26.66
C GLU A 54 0.52 33.15 -27.79
N THR A 55 0.84 32.24 -28.70
CA THR A 55 1.51 32.57 -29.96
C THR A 55 0.66 32.07 -31.13
N ALA A 56 0.43 32.94 -32.12
CA ALA A 56 -0.47 32.69 -33.25
C ALA A 56 0.00 31.54 -34.18
N ASP A 57 1.29 31.19 -34.13
CA ASP A 57 1.92 30.20 -35.00
C ASP A 57 2.06 28.79 -34.39
N TYR A 58 1.69 28.59 -33.11
CA TYR A 58 1.94 27.33 -32.39
C TYR A 58 0.69 26.44 -32.31
N GLN A 59 0.41 25.69 -33.38
CA GLN A 59 -0.74 24.77 -33.44
C GLN A 59 -0.59 23.47 -32.61
N PHE A 60 0.60 23.20 -32.04
CA PHE A 60 0.87 21.97 -31.28
C PHE A 60 0.92 22.15 -29.75
N ASP A 61 0.58 23.33 -29.22
CA ASP A 61 0.65 23.66 -27.78
C ASP A 61 -0.11 22.65 -26.89
N GLY A 62 -1.25 22.12 -27.35
CA GLY A 62 -2.02 21.14 -26.59
C GLY A 62 -1.29 19.81 -26.37
N TYR A 63 -0.60 19.29 -27.40
CA TYR A 63 0.14 18.03 -27.30
C TYR A 63 1.35 18.17 -26.36
N TYR A 64 2.13 19.23 -26.54
CA TYR A 64 3.30 19.50 -25.70
C TYR A 64 2.90 19.83 -24.26
N ALA A 65 1.74 20.45 -24.04
CA ALA A 65 1.22 20.70 -22.69
C ALA A 65 0.90 19.38 -21.96
N ILE A 66 0.24 18.44 -22.63
CA ILE A 66 -0.05 17.12 -22.05
C ILE A 66 1.26 16.37 -21.77
N GLN A 67 2.21 16.40 -22.71
CA GLN A 67 3.52 15.77 -22.52
C GLN A 67 4.30 16.38 -21.35
N ALA A 68 4.29 17.70 -21.23
CA ALA A 68 4.94 18.41 -20.13
C ALA A 68 4.26 18.10 -18.79
N SER A 69 2.92 18.08 -18.71
CA SER A 69 2.20 17.60 -17.52
C SER A 69 2.55 16.16 -17.18
N ASP A 70 2.72 15.30 -18.19
CA ASP A 70 3.09 13.90 -17.98
C ASP A 70 4.49 13.75 -17.39
N LEU A 71 5.48 14.45 -17.94
CA LEU A 71 6.85 14.47 -17.44
C LEU A 71 6.92 15.07 -16.04
N PHE A 72 6.23 16.17 -15.80
CA PHE A 72 6.16 16.80 -14.49
C PHE A 72 5.51 15.85 -13.46
N SER A 73 4.46 15.15 -13.83
CA SER A 73 3.86 14.11 -12.99
C SER A 73 4.80 12.95 -12.70
N GLN A 74 5.62 12.54 -13.67
CA GLN A 74 6.66 11.52 -13.45
C GLN A 74 7.72 12.02 -12.47
N THR A 75 8.10 13.30 -12.52
CA THR A 75 9.01 13.92 -11.55
C THR A 75 8.42 13.86 -10.14
N VAL A 76 7.16 14.24 -9.95
CA VAL A 76 6.49 14.14 -8.65
C VAL A 76 6.46 12.69 -8.14
N VAL A 77 6.16 11.72 -9.01
CA VAL A 77 6.21 10.29 -8.67
C VAL A 77 7.61 9.87 -8.23
N SER A 78 8.66 10.38 -8.89
CA SER A 78 10.07 10.06 -8.56
C SER A 78 10.50 10.51 -7.16
N TRP A 79 9.89 11.56 -6.62
CA TRP A 79 10.18 12.04 -5.27
C TRP A 79 9.88 10.98 -4.20
N PHE A 80 8.83 10.18 -4.39
CA PHE A 80 8.48 9.09 -3.47
C PHE A 80 9.39 7.87 -3.57
N TYR A 81 10.24 7.80 -4.60
CA TYR A 81 11.31 6.81 -4.72
C TYR A 81 12.66 7.34 -4.22
N THR A 82 12.72 8.60 -3.78
CA THR A 82 13.95 9.27 -3.39
C THR A 82 14.02 9.36 -1.85
N PRO A 83 14.92 8.62 -1.17
CA PRO A 83 14.95 8.57 0.29
C PRO A 83 15.13 9.93 0.98
N SER A 84 15.90 10.85 0.39
CA SER A 84 16.10 12.19 0.95
C SER A 84 14.81 13.02 0.99
N VAL A 85 13.94 12.88 -0.02
CA VAL A 85 12.64 13.57 -0.04
C VAL A 85 11.69 12.94 0.98
N LEU A 86 11.74 11.62 1.15
CA LEU A 86 10.96 10.95 2.18
C LEU A 86 11.41 11.36 3.58
N MET A 87 12.72 11.51 3.82
CA MET A 87 13.23 12.03 5.10
C MET A 87 12.67 13.42 5.40
N GLU A 88 12.72 14.33 4.44
CA GLU A 88 12.14 15.68 4.59
C GLU A 88 10.66 15.65 4.97
N ILE A 89 9.86 14.75 4.37
CA ILE A 89 8.45 14.56 4.73
C ILE A 89 8.30 14.11 6.19
N TYR A 90 9.13 13.17 6.66
CA TYR A 90 9.10 12.68 8.04
C TYR A 90 9.57 13.74 9.03
N ASP A 91 10.62 14.49 8.68
CA ASP A 91 11.15 15.60 9.48
C ASP A 91 10.10 16.70 9.64
N LEU A 92 9.44 17.10 8.55
CA LEU A 92 8.35 18.09 8.57
C LEU A 92 7.13 17.59 9.34
N ALA A 93 6.87 16.28 9.34
CA ALA A 93 5.79 15.68 10.11
C ALA A 93 6.10 15.57 11.62
N GLU A 94 7.34 15.81 12.02
CA GLU A 94 7.86 15.53 13.37
C GLU A 94 7.62 14.07 13.77
N VAL A 95 7.82 13.15 12.82
CA VAL A 95 7.64 11.70 13.02
C VAL A 95 8.95 10.99 12.72
N GLU A 96 9.46 10.23 13.68
CA GLU A 96 10.67 9.45 13.46
C GLU A 96 10.41 8.28 12.49
N PRO A 97 11.12 8.20 11.35
CA PRO A 97 10.93 7.13 10.40
C PRO A 97 11.56 5.84 10.89
N ASN A 98 10.81 4.73 10.88
CA ASN A 98 11.39 3.40 11.07
C ASN A 98 12.06 2.91 9.78
N ILE A 99 13.36 3.18 9.65
CA ILE A 99 14.17 2.81 8.49
C ILE A 99 14.95 1.54 8.81
N THR A 100 14.48 0.40 8.32
CA THR A 100 15.25 -0.86 8.37
C THR A 100 16.16 -1.01 7.15
N THR A 101 15.64 -0.69 5.96
CA THR A 101 16.38 -0.69 4.69
C THR A 101 15.83 0.43 3.79
N LEU A 102 16.67 0.96 2.89
CA LEU A 102 16.24 2.01 1.95
C LEU A 102 15.10 1.54 1.05
N GLU A 103 15.18 0.31 0.55
CA GLU A 103 14.12 -0.29 -0.27
C GLU A 103 12.81 -0.40 0.49
N ARG A 104 12.83 -0.80 1.77
CA ARG A 104 11.61 -0.88 2.58
C ARG A 104 11.04 0.53 2.79
N PHE A 105 11.91 1.51 3.03
CA PHE A 105 11.51 2.89 3.28
C PHE A 105 10.79 3.51 2.09
N THR A 106 11.36 3.40 0.88
CA THR A 106 10.71 3.91 -0.34
C THR A 106 9.43 3.14 -0.68
N ASN A 107 9.42 1.83 -0.47
CA ASN A 107 8.24 1.00 -0.73
C ASN A 107 7.04 1.25 0.19
N ARG A 108 7.20 2.02 1.28
CA ARG A 108 6.08 2.41 2.16
C ARG A 108 5.06 3.28 1.44
N PHE A 109 5.51 4.09 0.48
CA PHE A 109 4.67 4.96 -0.32
C PHE A 109 4.42 4.32 -1.67
N LYS A 110 3.15 4.02 -1.95
CA LYS A 110 2.72 3.49 -3.24
C LYS A 110 2.15 4.64 -4.06
N THR A 111 2.86 5.00 -5.13
CA THR A 111 2.44 6.03 -6.07
C THR A 111 1.78 5.43 -7.29
N LYS A 112 0.72 6.06 -7.78
CA LYS A 112 0.03 5.70 -9.02
C LYS A 112 -0.29 6.96 -9.82
N LYS A 113 0.09 6.97 -11.08
CA LYS A 113 -0.32 8.00 -12.04
C LYS A 113 -1.57 7.51 -12.76
N TYR A 114 -2.74 8.04 -12.42
CA TYR A 114 -4.01 7.68 -13.08
C TYR A 114 -4.17 8.39 -14.43
N SER A 115 -3.60 9.58 -14.57
CA SER A 115 -3.47 10.31 -15.83
C SER A 115 -2.26 11.24 -15.76
N SER A 116 -1.92 11.92 -16.86
CA SER A 116 -0.83 12.91 -16.91
C SER A 116 -1.02 14.10 -15.94
N GLN A 117 -2.19 14.24 -15.32
CA GLN A 117 -2.50 15.32 -14.38
C GLN A 117 -3.00 14.82 -13.03
N ASN A 118 -3.06 13.50 -12.81
CA ASN A 118 -3.59 12.93 -11.57
C ASN A 118 -2.66 11.86 -11.02
N ILE A 119 -2.09 12.16 -9.86
CA ILE A 119 -1.18 11.28 -9.11
C ILE A 119 -1.84 10.97 -7.77
N VAL A 120 -1.81 9.70 -7.39
CA VAL A 120 -2.30 9.25 -6.10
C VAL A 120 -1.17 8.60 -5.33
N VAL A 121 -1.03 9.01 -4.07
CA VAL A 121 -0.06 8.48 -3.12
C VAL A 121 -0.81 7.74 -2.02
N ILE A 122 -0.45 6.48 -1.80
CA ILE A 122 -1.07 5.62 -0.80
C ILE A 122 -0.01 5.16 0.19
N PHE A 123 -0.28 5.30 1.48
CA PHE A 123 0.58 4.79 2.54
C PHE A 123 -0.26 4.28 3.73
N GLN A 124 0.41 3.68 4.72
CA GLN A 124 -0.25 3.12 5.90
C GLN A 124 0.52 3.47 7.17
N GLU A 125 -0.22 3.88 8.20
CA GLU A 125 0.33 4.14 9.54
C GLU A 125 -0.46 3.41 10.62
N ARG A 126 0.12 3.27 11.82
CA ARG A 126 -0.54 2.62 12.97
C ARG A 126 -1.47 3.56 13.74
N ASP A 127 -1.26 4.86 13.61
CA ASP A 127 -1.98 5.90 14.33
C ASP A 127 -2.61 6.89 13.35
N HIS A 128 -3.83 7.34 13.66
CA HIS A 128 -4.57 8.29 12.83
C HIS A 128 -3.87 9.64 12.77
N THR A 129 -3.38 10.14 13.91
CA THR A 129 -2.69 11.43 14.02
C THR A 129 -1.39 11.41 13.22
N THR A 130 -0.62 10.32 13.32
CA THR A 130 0.59 10.13 12.50
C THR A 130 0.25 10.10 11.01
N ALA A 131 -0.84 9.41 10.63
CA ALA A 131 -1.30 9.39 9.24
C ALA A 131 -1.67 10.79 8.73
N GLU A 132 -2.34 11.60 9.55
CA GLU A 132 -2.71 12.97 9.22
C GLU A 132 -1.48 13.89 9.11
N LYS A 133 -0.57 13.86 10.09
CA LYS A 133 0.68 14.63 10.07
C LYS A 133 1.51 14.34 8.83
N ILE A 134 1.77 13.06 8.55
CA ILE A 134 2.51 12.67 7.33
C ILE A 134 1.77 13.12 6.07
N SER A 135 0.44 13.09 6.06
CA SER A 135 -0.33 13.57 4.89
C SER A 135 -0.12 15.05 4.63
N GLN A 136 -0.17 15.88 5.67
CA GLN A 136 0.04 17.31 5.54
C GLN A 136 1.47 17.66 5.13
N SER A 137 2.45 16.91 5.64
CA SER A 137 3.85 17.07 5.22
C SER A 137 4.06 16.65 3.77
N ILE A 138 3.44 15.55 3.33
CA ILE A 138 3.46 15.14 1.91
C ILE A 138 2.89 16.24 1.02
N ILE A 139 1.73 16.81 1.39
CA ILE A 139 1.11 17.89 0.61
C ILE A 139 2.04 19.10 0.54
N SER A 140 2.55 19.56 1.68
CA SER A 140 3.45 20.72 1.78
C SER A 140 4.73 20.50 0.96
N THR A 141 5.44 19.40 1.17
CA THR A 141 6.70 19.09 0.46
C THR A 141 6.49 18.96 -1.05
N VAL A 142 5.42 18.30 -1.50
CA VAL A 142 5.13 18.17 -2.93
C VAL A 142 4.79 19.53 -3.56
N GLN A 143 4.01 20.36 -2.87
CA GLN A 143 3.65 21.69 -3.36
C GLN A 143 4.86 22.63 -3.40
N GLU A 144 5.70 22.62 -2.36
CA GLU A 144 6.92 23.43 -2.27
C GLU A 144 7.91 23.06 -3.37
N ARG A 145 8.26 21.77 -3.50
CA ARG A 145 9.15 21.28 -4.56
C ARG A 145 8.59 21.53 -5.95
N GLY A 146 7.27 21.42 -6.12
CA GLY A 146 6.57 21.78 -7.34
C GLY A 146 6.73 23.26 -7.68
N ALA A 147 6.60 24.15 -6.69
CA ALA A 147 6.81 25.59 -6.88
C ALA A 147 8.28 25.92 -7.18
N GLU A 148 9.24 25.26 -6.53
CA GLU A 148 10.67 25.44 -6.80
C GLU A 148 11.06 25.04 -8.21
N LEU A 149 10.57 23.89 -8.69
CA LEU A 149 10.84 23.40 -10.05
C LEU A 149 10.33 24.37 -11.13
N ASN A 150 9.28 25.13 -10.82
CA ASN A 150 8.75 26.17 -11.71
C ASN A 150 9.54 27.49 -11.67
N ARG A 151 10.27 27.80 -10.59
CA ARG A 151 11.01 29.07 -10.45
C ARG A 151 12.24 29.15 -11.36
N THR A 152 12.77 28.01 -11.81
CA THR A 152 14.00 27.94 -12.63
C THR A 152 13.77 28.32 -14.11
N SER A 153 12.52 28.48 -14.56
CA SER A 153 12.17 28.80 -15.95
C SER A 153 11.43 30.15 -16.04
N ASP A 154 12.13 31.20 -16.47
CA ASP A 154 11.61 32.53 -16.87
C ASP A 154 10.57 33.23 -15.97
N GLN A 155 10.63 33.01 -14.65
CA GLN A 155 9.81 33.70 -13.62
C GLN A 155 8.27 33.57 -13.77
N LYS A 156 7.78 32.77 -14.73
CA LYS A 156 6.36 32.46 -14.90
C LYS A 156 6.13 30.99 -14.63
N ALA A 157 5.54 30.68 -13.47
CA ALA A 157 5.23 29.30 -13.12
C ALA A 157 4.34 28.65 -14.19
N LEU A 158 4.74 27.51 -14.73
CA LEU A 158 4.02 26.83 -15.81
C LEU A 158 2.98 25.87 -15.26
N PHE A 159 3.31 25.22 -14.14
CA PHE A 159 2.47 24.23 -13.48
C PHE A 159 2.24 24.58 -12.01
N GLU A 160 1.10 24.16 -11.49
CA GLU A 160 0.76 24.19 -10.07
C GLU A 160 0.37 22.79 -9.63
N ILE A 161 0.85 22.38 -8.45
CA ILE A 161 0.41 21.13 -7.83
C ILE A 161 -0.57 21.45 -6.71
N VAL A 162 -1.74 20.83 -6.76
CA VAL A 162 -2.74 20.96 -5.72
C VAL A 162 -2.98 19.59 -5.09
N GLY A 163 -2.62 19.45 -3.80
CA GLY A 163 -2.94 18.28 -3.01
C GLY A 163 -4.39 18.33 -2.53
N SER A 164 -5.13 17.24 -2.68
CA SER A 164 -6.47 17.09 -2.14
C SER A 164 -6.42 16.81 -0.62
N THR A 165 -7.55 17.00 0.05
CA THR A 165 -7.71 16.50 1.43
C THR A 165 -7.45 14.99 1.48
N PRO A 166 -6.64 14.50 2.43
CA PRO A 166 -6.34 13.08 2.55
C PRO A 166 -7.59 12.28 2.91
N VAL A 167 -7.75 11.10 2.30
CA VAL A 167 -8.77 10.13 2.68
C VAL A 167 -8.11 9.07 3.56
N ILE A 168 -8.45 9.05 4.85
CA ILE A 168 -7.91 8.12 5.85
C ILE A 168 -8.97 7.08 6.18
N VAL A 169 -8.65 5.80 5.96
CA VAL A 169 -9.56 4.68 6.25
C VAL A 169 -8.93 3.75 7.28
N GLU A 170 -9.68 3.52 8.36
CA GLU A 170 -9.31 2.52 9.37
C GLU A 170 -9.44 1.10 8.80
N GLN A 171 -8.35 0.34 8.80
CA GLN A 171 -8.30 -1.04 8.37
C GLN A 171 -8.11 -1.96 9.58
N LYS A 172 -9.22 -2.53 10.05
CA LYS A 172 -9.22 -3.55 11.11
C LYS A 172 -9.01 -4.94 10.51
N PRO A 173 -8.23 -5.81 11.18
CA PRO A 173 -8.20 -7.23 10.84
C PRO A 173 -9.62 -7.82 10.91
N MET A 174 -10.02 -8.55 9.87
CA MET A 174 -11.31 -9.23 9.84
C MET A 174 -11.21 -10.53 10.66
N LEU A 175 -11.46 -10.43 11.97
CA LEU A 175 -11.33 -11.54 12.93
C LEU A 175 -12.04 -12.81 12.46
N ILE A 176 -13.33 -12.71 12.15
CA ILE A 176 -14.16 -13.86 11.76
C ILE A 176 -13.63 -14.51 10.48
N LEU A 177 -13.32 -13.69 9.47
CA LEU A 177 -12.81 -14.20 8.19
C LEU A 177 -11.47 -14.92 8.38
N ASN A 178 -10.55 -14.33 9.12
CA ASN A 178 -9.23 -14.90 9.39
C ASN A 178 -9.33 -16.22 10.17
N THR A 179 -10.23 -16.30 11.16
CA THR A 179 -10.49 -17.55 11.89
C THR A 179 -11.08 -18.63 10.99
N VAL A 180 -12.04 -18.31 10.13
CA VAL A 180 -12.63 -19.27 9.17
C VAL A 180 -11.56 -19.77 8.20
N VAL A 181 -10.75 -18.88 7.65
CA VAL A 181 -9.61 -19.25 6.79
C VAL A 181 -8.64 -20.15 7.56
N GLY A 182 -8.32 -19.81 8.82
CA GLY A 182 -7.48 -20.63 9.69
C GLY A 182 -8.03 -22.04 9.92
N LEU A 183 -9.34 -22.19 10.16
CA LEU A 183 -10.00 -23.48 10.31
C LEU A 183 -9.91 -24.32 9.02
N VAL A 184 -10.14 -23.70 7.86
CA VAL A 184 -10.05 -24.38 6.56
C VAL A 184 -8.63 -24.83 6.28
N VAL A 185 -7.64 -23.96 6.48
CA VAL A 185 -6.22 -24.30 6.33
C VAL A 185 -5.80 -25.39 7.31
N GLY A 186 -6.28 -25.33 8.56
CA GLY A 186 -6.05 -26.35 9.57
C GLY A 186 -6.61 -27.71 9.19
N LEU A 187 -7.78 -27.74 8.54
CA LEU A 187 -8.39 -28.97 8.02
C LEU A 187 -7.50 -29.59 6.94
N PHE A 188 -7.04 -28.81 5.96
CA PHE A 188 -6.14 -29.31 4.93
C PHE A 188 -4.79 -29.78 5.49
N LEU A 189 -4.20 -29.03 6.42
CA LEU A 189 -2.96 -29.39 7.11
C LEU A 189 -3.10 -30.71 7.86
N SER A 190 -4.19 -30.88 8.61
CA SER A 190 -4.43 -32.09 9.40
C SER A 190 -4.58 -33.33 8.51
N LEU A 191 -5.29 -33.22 7.39
CA LEU A 191 -5.39 -34.30 6.41
C LEU A 191 -4.02 -34.63 5.83
N GLY A 192 -3.26 -33.63 5.39
CA GLY A 192 -1.90 -33.81 4.86
C GLY A 192 -0.98 -34.53 5.85
N LEU A 193 -0.97 -34.09 7.11
CA LEU A 193 -0.18 -34.71 8.19
C LEU A 193 -0.57 -36.17 8.42
N ILE A 194 -1.87 -36.50 8.43
CA ILE A 194 -2.33 -37.88 8.66
C ILE A 194 -1.90 -38.79 7.51
N TYR A 195 -2.02 -38.34 6.27
CA TYR A 195 -1.55 -39.12 5.12
C TYR A 195 -0.03 -39.28 5.14
N PHE A 196 0.70 -38.24 5.50
CA PHE A 196 2.16 -38.27 5.60
C PHE A 196 2.65 -39.23 6.69
N ILE A 197 2.07 -39.15 7.90
CA ILE A 197 2.39 -40.08 9.00
C ILE A 197 2.05 -41.52 8.60
N ARG A 198 0.94 -41.74 7.88
CA ARG A 198 0.58 -43.07 7.40
C ARG A 198 1.59 -43.58 6.37
N TYR A 199 2.03 -42.75 5.43
CA TYR A 199 3.05 -43.09 4.45
C TYR A 199 4.33 -43.58 5.14
N LEU A 200 4.84 -42.79 6.11
CA LEU A 200 6.05 -43.13 6.88
C LEU A 200 5.92 -44.37 7.77
N ARG A 201 4.70 -44.83 8.07
CA ARG A 201 4.44 -46.02 8.91
C ARG A 201 4.13 -47.27 8.10
N THR A 202 3.97 -47.13 6.79
CA THR A 202 3.63 -48.22 5.87
C THR A 202 4.86 -48.68 5.07
N GLU A 203 5.94 -47.89 5.03
CA GLU A 203 7.31 -48.38 4.83
C GLU A 203 7.93 -48.82 6.17
#